data_AF-A0A538KZJ7-F1
#
_entry.id   AF-A0A538KZJ7-F1
#
_cell.length_a   1.000
_cell.length_b   1.000
_cell.length_c   1.000
_cell.angle_alpha   90.00
_cell.angle_beta   90.00
_cell.angle_gamma   90.00
#
_symmetry.space_group_name_H-M   'P 1'
#
loop_
_entity.id
_entity.type
_entity.pdbx_description
1 polymer ?
#
loop_
_entity_poly.entity_id
_entity_poly.type
_entity_poly.pdbx_seq_one_letter_code
_entity_poly.pdbx_strand_id
1 'polypeptide(L)'
;MAIDELGVEQLAAELANAMPSLDDAGQRVALATYRLLANGDPVAAEQVADRAGLAVGDVRQLLEEWPGVYLRAGEIIGFWGLALADMPHVLRVGGRELRAWCAWDTLFLPELIGQAAEVESTCPTTGDTIRLEVVPGEGVRGLSPATAVLSLLRPDRPFDADLVMSFCHFVHFFRDEAAAEAWTAKHSNTFAISVAQGFEIGHLSNRRKFGRALDDSTPRSVVT
;
A
#
# COMPACT_ATOMS: atom_id res chain seq x y z
N MET A 1 7.33 4.09 -22.07
CA MET A 1 8.34 3.01 -22.23
C MET A 1 8.10 2.03 -21.10
N ALA A 2 7.64 0.82 -21.41
CA ALA A 2 7.42 -0.22 -20.40
C ALA A 2 8.76 -0.56 -19.73
N ILE A 3 8.80 -0.58 -18.40
CA ILE A 3 9.95 -1.12 -17.67
C ILE A 3 10.03 -2.63 -17.90
N ASP A 4 11.23 -3.18 -18.06
CA ASP A 4 11.41 -4.64 -18.14
C ASP A 4 11.41 -5.27 -16.74
N GLU A 5 11.56 -6.59 -16.67
CA GLU A 5 11.58 -7.35 -15.40
C GLU A 5 12.70 -6.87 -14.46
N LEU A 6 13.89 -6.61 -15.03
CA LEU A 6 15.01 -6.05 -14.28
C LEU A 6 14.67 -4.66 -13.70
N GLY A 7 13.95 -3.84 -14.46
CA GLY A 7 13.43 -2.55 -14.01
C GLY A 7 12.40 -2.66 -12.89
N VAL A 8 11.55 -3.69 -12.91
CA VAL A 8 10.59 -4.00 -11.83
C VAL A 8 11.31 -4.35 -10.54
N GLU A 9 12.28 -5.26 -10.58
CA GLU A 9 13.03 -5.66 -9.39
C GLU A 9 13.83 -4.50 -8.78
N GLN A 10 14.47 -3.70 -9.64
CA GLN A 10 15.24 -2.53 -9.22
C GLN A 10 14.33 -1.51 -8.53
N LEU A 11 13.18 -1.21 -9.14
CA LEU A 11 12.23 -0.23 -8.59
C LEU A 11 11.63 -0.70 -7.27
N ALA A 12 11.32 -1.99 -7.15
CA ALA A 12 10.86 -2.57 -5.89
C ALA A 12 11.90 -2.45 -4.77
N ALA A 13 13.19 -2.60 -5.10
CA ALA A 13 14.29 -2.40 -4.17
C ALA A 13 14.45 -0.92 -3.76
N GLU A 14 14.36 0.00 -4.72
CA GLU A 14 14.42 1.45 -4.49
C GLU A 14 13.29 1.91 -3.55
N LEU A 15 12.05 1.50 -3.82
CA LEU A 15 10.88 1.81 -3.00
C LEU A 15 10.97 1.17 -1.60
N ALA A 16 11.45 -0.07 -1.51
CA ALA A 16 11.69 -0.70 -0.22
C ALA A 16 12.77 0.05 0.58
N ASN A 17 13.85 0.48 -0.06
CA ASN A 17 14.93 1.21 0.62
C ASN A 17 14.54 2.63 1.04
N ALA A 18 13.55 3.24 0.37
CA ALA A 18 13.03 4.54 0.74
C ALA A 18 12.23 4.51 2.06
N MET A 19 11.61 3.38 2.40
CA MET A 19 10.91 3.17 3.67
C MET A 19 11.91 2.81 4.80
N PRO A 20 11.62 3.11 6.08
CA PRO A 20 12.42 2.67 7.24
C PRO A 20 12.66 1.16 7.27
N SER A 21 13.85 0.73 7.66
CA SER A 21 14.12 -0.69 7.92
C SER A 21 13.28 -1.18 9.10
N LEU A 22 12.67 -2.35 8.94
CA LEU A 22 11.91 -3.00 10.01
C LEU A 22 12.71 -4.20 10.51
N ASP A 23 13.00 -4.22 11.80
CA ASP A 23 13.42 -5.43 12.49
C ASP A 23 12.21 -6.32 12.81
N ASP A 24 12.42 -7.47 13.46
CA ASP A 24 11.34 -8.40 13.78
C ASP A 24 10.23 -7.76 14.63
N ALA A 25 10.58 -6.83 15.53
CA ALA A 25 9.61 -6.11 16.34
C ALA A 25 8.79 -5.13 15.49
N GLY A 26 9.46 -4.33 14.66
CA GLY A 26 8.84 -3.41 13.72
C GLY A 26 7.91 -4.11 12.72
N GLN A 27 8.32 -5.29 12.21
CA GLN A 27 7.47 -6.10 11.34
C GLN A 27 6.18 -6.55 12.05
N ARG A 28 6.27 -7.02 13.31
CA ARG A 28 5.10 -7.42 14.09
C ARG A 28 4.16 -6.24 14.37
N VAL A 29 4.72 -5.07 14.73
CA VAL A 29 3.94 -3.85 14.96
C VAL A 29 3.24 -3.41 13.68
N ALA A 30 3.95 -3.31 12.57
CA ALA A 30 3.37 -2.87 11.30
C ALA A 30 2.25 -3.81 10.82
N LEU A 31 2.46 -5.14 10.85
CA LEU A 31 1.43 -6.11 10.49
C LEU A 31 0.23 -6.08 11.45
N ALA A 32 0.46 -5.90 12.76
CA ALA A 32 -0.60 -5.73 13.73
C ALA A 32 -1.44 -4.47 13.43
N THR A 33 -0.78 -3.33 13.16
CA THR A 33 -1.45 -2.07 12.82
C THR A 33 -2.30 -2.19 11.57
N TYR A 34 -1.77 -2.71 10.44
CA TYR A 34 -2.55 -2.90 9.22
C TYR A 34 -3.78 -3.77 9.44
N ARG A 35 -3.63 -4.90 10.14
CA ARG A 35 -4.71 -5.87 10.37
C ARG A 35 -5.78 -5.35 11.31
N LEU A 36 -5.39 -4.55 12.31
CA LEU A 36 -6.35 -3.89 13.19
C LEU A 36 -7.09 -2.78 12.45
N LEU A 37 -6.37 -1.92 11.71
CA LEU A 37 -6.96 -0.79 10.99
C LEU A 37 -7.89 -1.25 9.85
N ALA A 38 -7.63 -2.43 9.27
CA ALA A 38 -8.49 -3.04 8.28
C ALA A 38 -9.91 -3.39 8.78
N ASN A 39 -10.16 -3.36 10.10
CA ASN A 39 -11.51 -3.52 10.64
C ASN A 39 -12.40 -2.28 10.48
N GLY A 40 -11.82 -1.13 10.12
CA GLY A 40 -12.54 0.12 9.82
C GLY A 40 -12.64 1.11 10.97
N ASP A 41 -12.07 0.80 12.13
CA ASP A 41 -12.11 1.65 13.33
C ASP A 41 -10.72 2.21 13.68
N PRO A 42 -10.62 3.40 14.31
CA PRO A 42 -9.37 3.89 14.87
C PRO A 42 -8.73 2.88 15.82
N VAL A 43 -7.39 2.81 15.82
CA VAL A 43 -6.64 1.79 16.57
C VAL A 43 -5.76 2.43 17.64
N ALA A 44 -5.93 2.02 18.89
CA ALA A 44 -5.07 2.41 19.99
C ALA A 44 -3.72 1.65 19.99
N ALA A 45 -2.65 2.30 20.45
CA ALA A 45 -1.33 1.67 20.56
C ALA A 45 -1.33 0.41 21.44
N GLU A 46 -2.20 0.38 22.46
CA GLU A 46 -2.44 -0.79 23.32
C GLU A 46 -2.92 -2.00 22.52
N GLN A 47 -3.86 -1.82 21.59
CA GLN A 47 -4.36 -2.92 20.77
C GLN A 47 -3.26 -3.46 19.85
N VAL A 48 -2.43 -2.57 19.30
CA VAL A 48 -1.28 -2.94 18.49
C VAL A 48 -0.27 -3.73 19.33
N ALA A 49 0.02 -3.28 20.54
CA ALA A 49 0.95 -3.93 21.46
C ALA A 49 0.48 -5.33 21.88
N ASP A 50 -0.79 -5.47 22.25
CA ASP A 50 -1.39 -6.76 22.57
C ASP A 50 -1.30 -7.73 21.38
N ARG A 51 -1.57 -7.24 20.16
CA ARG A 51 -1.52 -8.06 18.95
C ARG A 51 -0.08 -8.41 18.53
N ALA A 52 0.87 -7.51 18.73
CA ALA A 52 2.28 -7.69 18.39
C ALA A 52 3.06 -8.48 19.47
N GLY A 53 2.47 -8.66 20.66
CA GLY A 53 3.13 -9.31 21.80
C GLY A 53 4.28 -8.48 22.35
N LEU A 54 4.13 -7.15 22.41
CA LEU A 54 5.16 -6.20 22.81
C LEU A 54 4.67 -5.28 23.94
N ALA A 55 5.59 -4.59 24.60
CA ALA A 55 5.22 -3.57 25.58
C ALA A 55 4.65 -2.33 24.87
N VAL A 56 3.60 -1.74 25.44
CA VAL A 56 2.94 -0.55 24.87
C VAL A 56 3.90 0.62 24.69
N GLY A 57 4.87 0.79 25.60
CA GLY A 57 5.90 1.83 25.51
C GLY A 57 6.76 1.71 24.25
N ASP A 58 7.24 0.50 23.96
CA ASP A 58 8.06 0.22 22.78
C ASP A 58 7.26 0.45 21.48
N VAL A 59 5.98 0.04 21.48
CA VAL A 59 5.08 0.26 20.34
C VAL A 59 4.82 1.75 20.09
N ARG A 60 4.58 2.52 21.15
CA ARG A 60 4.41 3.99 21.02
C ARG A 60 5.66 4.63 20.45
N GLN A 61 6.84 4.27 20.96
CA GLN A 61 8.10 4.79 20.45
C GLN A 61 8.28 4.48 18.95
N LEU A 62 8.04 3.23 18.53
CA LEU A 62 8.13 2.86 17.11
C LEU A 62 7.14 3.65 16.24
N LEU A 63 5.90 3.80 16.69
CA LEU A 63 4.87 4.56 15.96
C LEU A 63 5.19 6.06 15.86
N GLU A 64 5.85 6.64 16.87
CA GLU A 64 6.29 8.03 16.87
C GLU A 64 7.51 8.26 15.97
N GLU A 65 8.42 7.28 15.86
CA GLU A 65 9.62 7.36 15.03
C GLU A 65 9.32 7.17 13.54
N TRP A 66 8.24 6.46 13.19
CA TRP A 66 7.89 6.19 11.80
C TRP A 66 7.16 7.37 11.15
N PRO A 67 7.57 7.77 9.92
CA PRO A 67 6.70 8.60 9.09
C PRO A 67 5.46 7.80 8.69
N GLY A 68 4.44 8.50 8.18
CA GLY A 68 3.23 7.84 7.68
C GLY A 68 2.35 7.22 8.78
N VAL A 69 2.48 7.65 10.03
CA VAL A 69 1.53 7.33 11.10
C VAL A 69 0.68 8.56 11.39
N TYR A 70 -0.63 8.45 11.21
CA TYR A 70 -1.57 9.55 11.41
C TYR A 70 -2.52 9.22 12.56
N LEU A 71 -2.57 10.12 13.54
CA LEU A 71 -3.38 9.97 14.74
C LEU A 71 -4.56 10.95 14.76
N ARG A 72 -5.69 10.52 15.30
CA ARG A 72 -6.80 11.38 15.70
C ARG A 72 -7.19 11.04 17.13
N ALA A 73 -7.13 12.03 18.01
CA ALA A 73 -7.38 11.84 19.44
C ALA A 73 -6.52 10.73 20.09
N GLY A 74 -5.29 10.54 19.60
CA GLY A 74 -4.34 9.54 20.11
C GLY A 74 -4.49 8.14 19.50
N GLU A 75 -5.46 7.93 18.62
CA GLU A 75 -5.69 6.66 17.93
C GLU A 75 -5.22 6.73 16.47
N ILE A 76 -4.68 5.63 15.96
CA ILE A 76 -4.19 5.48 14.60
C ILE A 76 -5.39 5.46 13.65
N ILE A 77 -5.40 6.40 12.70
CA ILE A 77 -6.41 6.50 11.63
C ILE A 77 -5.80 6.38 10.23
N GLY A 78 -4.48 6.38 10.15
CA GLY A 78 -3.75 6.18 8.90
C GLY A 78 -2.37 5.61 9.19
N PHE A 79 -1.96 4.65 8.37
CA PHE A 79 -0.71 3.94 8.53
C PHE A 79 -0.19 3.49 7.17
N TRP A 80 0.94 4.05 6.73
CA TRP A 80 1.71 3.63 5.55
C TRP A 80 0.86 3.25 4.32
N GLY A 81 0.03 4.18 3.87
CA GLY A 81 -0.82 4.01 2.70
C GLY A 81 -2.27 3.68 3.04
N LEU A 82 -2.56 3.03 4.17
CA LEU A 82 -3.94 2.74 4.60
C LEU A 82 -4.53 3.91 5.39
N ALA A 83 -5.80 4.24 5.15
CA ALA A 83 -6.50 5.34 5.82
C ALA A 83 -7.96 5.02 6.13
N LEU A 84 -8.45 5.62 7.23
CA LEU A 84 -9.87 5.75 7.54
C LEU A 84 -10.46 7.09 7.08
N ALA A 85 -9.60 8.09 6.85
CA ALA A 85 -10.00 9.38 6.29
C ALA A 85 -10.35 9.23 4.81
N ASP A 86 -11.22 10.11 4.31
CA ASP A 86 -11.62 10.08 2.90
C ASP A 86 -10.43 10.35 1.98
N MET A 87 -10.19 9.44 1.03
CA MET A 87 -9.15 9.53 0.00
C MET A 87 -9.69 9.06 -1.35
N PRO A 88 -9.04 9.37 -2.48
CA PRO A 88 -9.55 9.04 -3.81
C PRO A 88 -9.63 7.54 -4.13
N HIS A 89 -8.86 6.70 -3.42
CA HIS A 89 -8.73 5.28 -3.70
C HIS A 89 -9.49 4.49 -2.64
N VAL A 90 -10.59 3.87 -3.06
CA VAL A 90 -11.42 3.02 -2.20
C VAL A 90 -10.80 1.63 -2.14
N LEU A 91 -10.63 1.11 -0.92
CA LEU A 91 -10.14 -0.24 -0.66
C LEU A 91 -11.16 -0.95 0.23
N ARG A 92 -11.81 -2.01 -0.26
CA ARG A 92 -12.81 -2.77 0.52
C ARG A 92 -12.23 -4.11 0.93
N VAL A 93 -12.13 -4.34 2.24
CA VAL A 93 -11.57 -5.57 2.82
C VAL A 93 -12.61 -6.21 3.73
N GLY A 94 -12.95 -7.48 3.52
CA GLY A 94 -13.93 -8.18 4.38
C GLY A 94 -15.29 -7.47 4.50
N GLY A 95 -15.71 -6.75 3.46
CA GLY A 95 -16.93 -5.94 3.45
C GLY A 95 -16.85 -4.61 4.24
N ARG A 96 -15.65 -4.20 4.67
CA ARG A 96 -15.38 -2.88 5.26
C ARG A 96 -14.77 -1.97 4.21
N GLU A 97 -15.31 -0.77 4.10
CA GLU A 97 -14.79 0.24 3.19
C GLU A 97 -13.73 1.09 3.90
N LEU A 98 -12.51 1.05 3.36
CA LEU A 98 -11.34 1.79 3.78
C LEU A 98 -10.87 2.68 2.62
N ARG A 99 -9.74 3.33 2.81
CA ARG A 99 -9.12 4.24 1.84
C ARG A 99 -7.63 3.98 1.74
N ALA A 100 -7.06 4.25 0.58
CA ALA A 100 -5.62 4.23 0.36
C ALA A 100 -5.10 5.60 -0.10
N TRP A 101 -3.84 5.94 0.21
CA TRP A 101 -3.30 7.26 -0.13
C TRP A 101 -3.02 7.43 -1.62
N CYS A 102 -2.63 6.35 -2.30
CA CYS A 102 -2.44 6.34 -3.74
C CYS A 102 -2.88 5.03 -4.40
N ALA A 103 -2.81 4.99 -5.74
CA ALA A 103 -3.15 3.80 -6.51
C ALA A 103 -2.24 2.60 -6.17
N TRP A 104 -0.93 2.82 -5.97
CA TRP A 104 0.01 1.74 -5.70
C TRP A 104 -0.21 1.08 -4.33
N ASP A 105 -0.60 1.86 -3.31
CA ASP A 105 -0.94 1.33 -1.98
C ASP A 105 -2.00 0.23 -2.06
N THR A 106 -3.02 0.42 -2.91
CA THR A 106 -4.09 -0.58 -3.10
C THR A 106 -3.59 -1.93 -3.62
N LEU A 107 -2.42 -1.97 -4.25
CA LEU A 107 -1.86 -3.16 -4.88
C LEU A 107 -1.02 -4.02 -3.93
N PHE A 108 -0.48 -3.45 -2.83
CA PHE A 108 0.36 -4.20 -1.88
C PHE A 108 -0.23 -4.32 -0.47
N LEU A 109 -1.12 -3.40 -0.07
CA LEU A 109 -1.79 -3.45 1.25
C LEU A 109 -2.55 -4.77 1.51
N PRO A 110 -3.24 -5.38 0.53
CA PRO A 110 -3.99 -6.63 0.76
C PRO A 110 -3.12 -7.78 1.28
N GLU A 111 -1.87 -7.89 0.82
CA GLU A 111 -0.93 -8.91 1.32
C GLU A 111 -0.53 -8.66 2.78
N LEU A 112 -0.28 -7.40 3.15
CA LEU A 112 0.06 -7.03 4.53
C LEU A 112 -1.13 -7.25 5.49
N ILE A 113 -2.32 -6.91 5.03
CA ILE A 113 -3.59 -7.14 5.74
C ILE A 113 -3.90 -8.65 5.81
N GLY A 114 -3.46 -9.44 4.84
CA GLY A 114 -3.71 -10.88 4.76
C GLY A 114 -5.11 -11.24 4.27
N GLN A 115 -5.77 -10.33 3.54
CA GLN A 115 -7.11 -10.53 2.99
C GLN A 115 -7.20 -9.95 1.59
N ALA A 116 -8.04 -10.55 0.73
CA ALA A 116 -8.36 -9.96 -0.58
C ALA A 116 -9.06 -8.60 -0.40
N ALA A 117 -8.85 -7.72 -1.38
CA ALA A 117 -9.47 -6.41 -1.38
C ALA A 117 -10.04 -6.03 -2.75
N GLU A 118 -11.25 -5.48 -2.75
CA GLU A 118 -11.80 -4.81 -3.91
C GLU A 118 -11.31 -3.36 -3.94
N VAL A 119 -10.91 -2.90 -5.11
CA VAL A 119 -10.38 -1.56 -5.32
C VAL A 119 -11.26 -0.81 -6.30
N GLU A 120 -11.55 0.44 -5.96
CA GLU A 120 -12.23 1.37 -6.85
C GLU A 120 -11.51 2.72 -6.82
N SER A 121 -11.28 3.28 -8.01
CA SER A 121 -10.57 4.55 -8.18
C SER A 121 -11.16 5.31 -9.36
N THR A 122 -10.75 6.57 -9.53
CA THR A 122 -11.13 7.40 -10.67
C THR A 122 -9.89 7.82 -11.46
N CYS A 123 -9.94 7.74 -12.79
CA CYS A 123 -8.90 8.28 -13.65
C CYS A 123 -8.92 9.83 -13.56
N PRO A 124 -7.83 10.49 -13.16
CA PRO A 124 -7.83 11.94 -12.98
C PRO A 124 -7.91 12.71 -14.31
N THR A 125 -7.55 12.07 -15.43
CA THR A 125 -7.57 12.69 -16.75
C THR A 125 -8.95 12.64 -17.41
N THR A 126 -9.71 11.55 -17.21
CA THR A 126 -10.96 11.29 -17.94
C THR A 126 -12.20 11.20 -17.06
N GLY A 127 -12.03 10.98 -15.75
CA GLY A 127 -13.13 10.72 -14.82
C GLY A 127 -13.68 9.29 -14.87
N ASP A 128 -13.11 8.40 -15.69
CA ASP A 128 -13.56 7.00 -15.74
C ASP A 128 -13.26 6.26 -14.43
N THR A 129 -14.20 5.41 -14.01
CA THR A 129 -14.00 4.52 -12.87
C THR A 129 -13.09 3.35 -13.25
N ILE A 130 -12.11 3.08 -12.39
CA ILE A 130 -11.21 1.92 -12.45
C ILE A 130 -11.60 0.96 -11.32
N ARG A 131 -11.75 -0.33 -11.64
CA ARG A 131 -12.07 -1.40 -10.67
C ARG A 131 -11.14 -2.58 -10.85
N LEU A 132 -10.77 -3.22 -9.74
CA LEU A 132 -9.98 -4.44 -9.70
C LEU A 132 -10.14 -5.12 -8.34
N GLU A 133 -9.80 -6.39 -8.28
CA GLU A 133 -9.62 -7.13 -7.04
C GLU A 133 -8.15 -7.53 -6.89
N VAL A 134 -7.59 -7.39 -5.69
CA VAL A 134 -6.23 -7.79 -5.38
C VAL A 134 -6.30 -8.95 -4.39
N VAL A 135 -5.76 -10.09 -4.77
CA VAL A 135 -5.82 -11.34 -3.99
C VAL A 135 -4.40 -11.73 -3.57
N PRO A 136 -4.09 -11.73 -2.25
CA PRO A 136 -2.78 -12.14 -1.75
C PRO A 136 -2.34 -13.50 -2.29
N GLY A 137 -1.13 -13.57 -2.85
CA GLY A 137 -0.57 -14.79 -3.42
C GLY A 137 -1.09 -15.19 -4.81
N GLU A 138 -2.14 -14.54 -5.32
CA GLU A 138 -2.73 -14.85 -6.64
C GLU A 138 -2.63 -13.70 -7.65
N GLY A 139 -2.59 -12.45 -7.19
CA GLY A 139 -2.43 -11.28 -8.05
C GLY A 139 -3.69 -10.45 -8.24
N VAL A 140 -3.73 -9.72 -9.35
CA VAL A 140 -4.83 -8.82 -9.72
C VAL A 140 -5.86 -9.54 -10.58
N ARG A 141 -7.14 -9.35 -10.26
CA ARG A 141 -8.29 -9.90 -10.99
C ARG A 141 -9.28 -8.80 -11.39
N GLY A 142 -10.06 -9.08 -12.43
CA GLY A 142 -11.20 -8.24 -12.80
C GLY A 142 -10.86 -6.79 -13.16
N LEU A 143 -9.63 -6.52 -13.61
CA LEU A 143 -9.20 -5.16 -13.97
C LEU A 143 -10.11 -4.59 -15.07
N SER A 144 -10.77 -3.48 -14.74
CA SER A 144 -11.71 -2.81 -15.63
C SER A 144 -11.50 -1.28 -15.57
N PRO A 145 -11.25 -0.62 -16.70
CA PRO A 145 -11.03 -1.20 -18.04
C PRO A 145 -9.74 -2.05 -18.06
N ALA A 146 -9.70 -3.08 -18.90
CA ALA A 146 -8.53 -3.98 -19.01
C ALA A 146 -7.25 -3.27 -19.49
N THR A 147 -7.40 -2.09 -20.09
CA THR A 147 -6.32 -1.21 -20.54
C THR A 147 -5.73 -0.35 -19.43
N ALA A 148 -6.29 -0.40 -18.21
CA ALA A 148 -5.87 0.48 -17.13
C ALA A 148 -4.39 0.32 -16.77
N VAL A 149 -3.77 1.45 -16.46
CA VAL A 149 -2.35 1.57 -16.07
C VAL A 149 -2.26 2.45 -14.83
N LEU A 150 -1.07 2.57 -14.23
CA LEU A 150 -0.82 3.52 -13.17
C LEU A 150 0.41 4.41 -13.46
N SER A 151 0.40 5.63 -12.93
CA SER A 151 1.63 6.43 -12.83
C SER A 151 2.45 5.99 -11.63
N LEU A 152 3.77 6.12 -11.75
CA LEU A 152 4.73 5.91 -10.68
C LEU A 152 5.92 6.85 -10.84
N LEU A 153 6.73 6.95 -9.79
CA LEU A 153 7.98 7.69 -9.78
C LEU A 153 9.05 6.90 -9.01
N ARG A 154 10.31 7.17 -9.30
CA ARG A 154 11.43 6.63 -8.51
C ARG A 154 11.61 7.50 -7.26
N PRO A 155 11.76 6.91 -6.07
CA PRO A 155 12.11 7.69 -4.89
C PRO A 155 13.52 8.26 -5.08
N ASP A 156 13.67 9.57 -4.86
CA ASP A 156 14.96 10.27 -4.91
C ASP A 156 15.57 10.49 -3.52
N ARG A 157 14.78 10.27 -2.47
CA ARG A 157 15.17 10.35 -1.06
C ARG A 157 14.37 9.35 -0.21
N PRO A 158 14.83 9.04 1.02
CA PRO A 158 14.02 8.31 1.98
C PRO A 158 12.67 9.00 2.23
N PHE A 159 11.62 8.20 2.40
CA PHE A 159 10.29 8.69 2.72
C PHE A 159 10.25 9.26 4.12
N ASP A 160 9.63 10.43 4.24
CA ASP A 160 9.49 11.19 5.48
C ASP A 160 8.02 11.59 5.69
N ALA A 161 7.77 12.56 6.56
CA ALA A 161 6.42 13.03 6.85
C ALA A 161 5.67 13.59 5.61
N ASP A 162 6.40 13.99 4.56
CA ASP A 162 5.83 14.51 3.31
C ASP A 162 5.57 13.41 2.28
N LEU A 163 5.67 12.12 2.64
CA LEU A 163 5.44 10.99 1.74
C LEU A 163 4.15 11.12 0.92
N VAL A 164 3.04 11.52 1.56
CA VAL A 164 1.76 11.69 0.87
C VAL A 164 1.84 12.74 -0.24
N MET A 165 2.60 13.82 -0.03
CA MET A 165 2.69 14.94 -0.96
C MET A 165 3.81 14.79 -1.99
N SER A 166 4.92 14.17 -1.61
CA SER A 166 6.09 13.99 -2.46
C SER A 166 6.00 12.74 -3.34
N PHE A 167 5.22 11.73 -2.94
CA PHE A 167 5.06 10.48 -3.69
C PHE A 167 3.60 10.16 -4.01
N CYS A 168 2.76 9.90 -3.01
CA CYS A 168 1.40 9.39 -3.21
C CYS A 168 0.54 10.32 -4.09
N HIS A 169 0.75 11.63 -3.98
CA HIS A 169 0.10 12.65 -4.79
C HIS A 169 0.24 12.44 -6.31
N PHE A 170 1.29 11.76 -6.75
CA PHE A 170 1.61 11.57 -8.17
C PHE A 170 1.30 10.16 -8.68
N VAL A 171 0.73 9.29 -7.83
CA VAL A 171 0.52 7.86 -8.12
C VAL A 171 -0.97 7.59 -8.26
N HIS A 172 -1.43 7.50 -9.51
CA HIS A 172 -2.84 7.35 -9.86
C HIS A 172 -3.07 6.21 -10.83
N PHE A 173 -4.29 5.66 -10.83
CA PHE A 173 -4.76 4.82 -11.93
C PHE A 173 -5.26 5.68 -13.10
N PHE A 174 -5.08 5.17 -14.31
CA PHE A 174 -5.59 5.75 -15.56
C PHE A 174 -6.34 4.70 -16.35
N ARG A 175 -7.34 5.13 -17.14
CA ARG A 175 -8.11 4.26 -18.05
C ARG A 175 -7.21 3.50 -19.02
N ASP A 176 -6.18 4.17 -19.54
CA ASP A 176 -5.27 3.66 -20.56
C ASP A 176 -3.95 4.45 -20.57
N GLU A 177 -2.99 3.98 -21.38
CA GLU A 177 -1.68 4.60 -21.54
C GLU A 177 -1.77 6.04 -22.05
N ALA A 178 -2.67 6.35 -22.98
CA ALA A 178 -2.81 7.70 -23.52
C ALA A 178 -3.24 8.71 -22.44
N ALA A 179 -4.19 8.32 -21.57
CA ALA A 179 -4.61 9.13 -20.44
C ALA A 179 -3.49 9.34 -19.40
N ALA A 180 -2.65 8.32 -19.18
CA ALA A 180 -1.49 8.42 -18.31
C ALA A 180 -0.40 9.31 -18.92
N GLU A 181 -0.06 9.14 -20.20
CA GLU A 181 0.95 9.95 -20.90
C GLU A 181 0.58 11.44 -20.93
N ALA A 182 -0.70 11.76 -21.17
CA ALA A 182 -1.19 13.13 -21.13
C ALA A 182 -1.00 13.80 -19.75
N TRP A 183 -1.03 13.01 -18.68
CA TRP A 183 -0.79 13.45 -17.32
C TRP A 183 0.70 13.49 -16.99
N THR A 184 1.47 12.43 -17.26
CA THR A 184 2.90 12.35 -16.91
C THR A 184 3.75 13.36 -17.68
N ALA A 185 3.36 13.72 -18.92
CA ALA A 185 4.01 14.79 -19.67
C ALA A 185 3.98 16.17 -18.98
N LYS A 186 3.07 16.37 -18.02
CA LYS A 186 2.94 17.61 -17.22
C LYS A 186 3.56 17.48 -15.82
N HIS A 187 3.99 16.28 -15.42
CA HIS A 187 4.50 15.98 -14.09
C HIS A 187 5.86 15.30 -14.22
N SER A 188 6.92 16.11 -14.14
CA SER A 188 8.31 15.65 -14.22
C SER A 188 8.60 14.49 -13.26
N ASN A 189 9.49 13.59 -13.67
CA ASN A 189 9.91 12.38 -12.95
C ASN A 189 8.83 11.29 -12.78
N THR A 190 7.66 11.45 -13.38
CA THR A 190 6.62 10.41 -13.40
C THR A 190 6.66 9.62 -14.70
N PHE A 191 6.26 8.35 -14.63
CA PHE A 191 6.14 7.45 -15.78
C PHE A 191 4.95 6.51 -15.58
N ALA A 192 4.43 5.94 -16.67
CA ALA A 192 3.34 4.97 -16.63
C ALA A 192 3.86 3.53 -16.63
N ILE A 193 3.21 2.65 -15.87
CA ILE A 193 3.43 1.20 -15.85
C ILE A 193 2.09 0.45 -15.86
N SER A 194 2.11 -0.80 -16.28
CA SER A 194 0.91 -1.65 -16.18
C SER A 194 0.54 -1.94 -14.73
N VAL A 195 -0.74 -2.22 -14.48
CA VAL A 195 -1.22 -2.64 -13.15
C VAL A 195 -0.53 -3.91 -12.66
N ALA A 196 -0.23 -4.85 -13.57
CA ALA A 196 0.50 -6.07 -13.25
C ALA A 196 1.92 -5.78 -12.74
N GLN A 197 2.64 -4.85 -13.38
CA GLN A 197 3.95 -4.40 -12.89
C GLN A 197 3.84 -3.68 -11.55
N GLY A 198 2.83 -2.82 -11.36
CA GLY A 198 2.60 -2.16 -10.08
C GLY A 198 2.35 -3.15 -8.93
N PHE A 199 1.57 -4.20 -9.20
CA PHE A 199 1.36 -5.30 -8.26
C PHE A 199 2.66 -6.03 -7.94
N GLU A 200 3.44 -6.40 -8.95
CA GLU A 200 4.69 -7.13 -8.76
C GLU A 200 5.71 -6.29 -7.97
N ILE A 201 5.84 -5.00 -8.28
CA ILE A 201 6.67 -4.06 -7.51
C ILE A 201 6.23 -4.04 -6.05
N GLY A 202 4.92 -3.95 -5.79
CA GLY A 202 4.34 -3.97 -4.46
C GLY A 202 4.66 -5.26 -3.69
N HIS A 203 4.44 -6.41 -4.32
CA HIS A 203 4.76 -7.73 -3.77
C HIS A 203 6.25 -7.84 -3.43
N LEU A 204 7.13 -7.49 -4.36
CA LEU A 204 8.57 -7.51 -4.18
C LEU A 204 9.07 -6.53 -3.10
N SER A 205 8.43 -5.37 -2.93
CA SER A 205 8.71 -4.43 -1.85
C SER A 205 8.26 -5.00 -0.49
N ASN A 206 7.07 -5.60 -0.40
CA ASN A 206 6.58 -6.29 0.80
C ASN A 206 7.53 -7.42 1.22
N ARG A 207 7.96 -8.25 0.28
CA ARG A 207 8.87 -9.37 0.56
C ARG A 207 10.23 -8.91 1.09
N ARG A 208 10.75 -7.79 0.59
CA ARG A 208 11.97 -7.17 1.12
C ARG A 208 11.80 -6.63 2.54
N LYS A 209 10.62 -6.10 2.87
CA LYS A 209 10.34 -5.49 4.18
C LYS A 209 9.98 -6.47 5.28
N PHE A 210 9.19 -7.48 4.94
CA PHE A 210 8.58 -8.38 5.91
C PHE A 210 9.13 -9.81 5.82
N GLY A 211 9.71 -10.20 4.69
CA GLY A 211 10.31 -11.53 4.50
C GLY A 211 9.37 -12.65 4.99
N ARG A 212 9.89 -13.46 5.92
CA ARG A 212 9.18 -14.61 6.51
C ARG A 212 7.98 -14.24 7.39
N ALA A 213 7.89 -13.00 7.88
CA ALA A 213 6.77 -12.58 8.71
C ALA A 213 5.42 -12.60 7.97
N LEU A 214 5.43 -12.57 6.63
CA LEU A 214 4.23 -12.74 5.81
C LEU A 214 3.81 -14.21 5.73
N ASP A 215 4.76 -15.15 5.75
CA ASP A 215 4.48 -16.58 5.59
C ASP A 215 3.81 -17.17 6.83
N ASP A 216 4.24 -16.74 8.01
CA ASP A 216 3.72 -17.17 9.32
C ASP A 216 2.30 -16.66 9.63
N SER A 217 1.74 -15.84 8.75
CA SER A 217 0.42 -15.21 8.93
C SER A 217 -0.71 -15.81 8.11
N THR A 218 -0.42 -16.82 7.29
CA THR A 218 -1.45 -17.63 6.63
C THR A 218 -2.09 -18.53 7.67
N PRO A 219 -3.43 -18.54 7.85
CA PRO A 219 -4.06 -19.50 8.74
C PRO A 219 -3.68 -20.90 8.26
N ARG A 220 -3.00 -21.68 9.11
CA ARG A 220 -2.90 -23.12 8.89
C ARG A 220 -4.33 -23.64 8.87
N SER A 221 -4.82 -24.08 7.70
CA SER A 221 -6.05 -24.85 7.61
C SER A 221 -5.92 -26.02 8.57
N VAL A 222 -6.65 -25.96 9.69
CA VAL A 222 -6.82 -27.11 10.57
C VAL A 222 -7.74 -28.05 9.81
N VAL A 223 -7.14 -28.98 9.07
CA VAL A 223 -7.84 -30.17 8.59
C VAL A 223 -8.25 -30.94 9.85
N THR A 224 -9.54 -30.95 10.13
CA THR A 224 -10.16 -31.82 11.13
C THR A 224 -10.67 -33.07 10.43
#